data_AF-A0A2I0AL25-F1
#
_entry.id   AF-A0A2I0AL25-F1
#
_cell.length_a   1.000
_cell.length_b   1.000
_cell.length_c   1.000
_cell.angle_alpha   90.00
_cell.angle_beta   90.00
_cell.angle_gamma   90.00
#
_symmetry.space_group_name_H-M   'P 1'
#
loop_
_entity.id
_entity.type
_entity.pdbx_description
1 polymer ?
#
loop_
_entity_poly.entity_id
_entity_poly.type
_entity_poly.pdbx_seq_one_letter_code
_entity_poly.pdbx_strand_id
1 'polypeptide(L)' 'MYQNLREHYWWNNMKRDVAQFVAKCLVCQQIKAEHQRPGGLLQPLPIPKWK' A
#
# COMPACT_ATOMS: atom_id res chain seq x y z
N MET A 1 -3.43 -2.06 13.57
CA MET A 1 -4.89 -2.30 13.59
C MET A 1 -5.21 -3.78 13.44
N TYR A 2 -4.89 -4.44 12.31
CA TYR A 2 -5.15 -5.87 12.16
C TYR A 2 -4.45 -6.74 13.22
N GLN A 3 -3.17 -6.47 13.52
CA GLN A 3 -2.39 -7.22 14.52
C GLN A 3 -3.05 -7.18 15.90
N ASN A 4 -3.35 -5.98 16.42
CA ASN A 4 -4.00 -5.80 17.73
C ASN A 4 -5.41 -6.43 17.78
N LEU A 5 -6.17 -6.33 16.69
CA LEU A 5 -7.53 -6.90 16.64
C LEU A 5 -7.51 -8.43 16.60
N ARG A 6 -6.52 -9.02 15.92
CA ARG A 6 -6.36 -10.48 15.81
C ARG A 6 -6.11 -11.17 17.15
N GLU A 7 -5.56 -10.45 18.13
CA GLU A 7 -5.30 -11.01 19.46
C GLU A 7 -6.58 -11.35 20.23
N HIS A 8 -7.68 -10.65 19.96
CA HIS A 8 -8.92 -10.75 20.74
C HIS A 8 -10.14 -11.15 19.90
N TYR A 9 -10.07 -10.97 18.57
CA TYR A 9 -11.21 -11.17 17.68
C TYR A 9 -10.83 -11.97 16.43
N TRP A 10 -11.80 -12.73 15.93
CA TRP A 10 -11.67 -13.45 14.67
C TRP A 10 -13.01 -13.55 13.95
N TRP A 11 -13.00 -13.28 12.65
CA TRP A 11 -14.12 -13.53 11.74
C TRP A 11 -13.62 -13.70 10.30
N ASN A 12 -14.49 -14.22 9.43
CA ASN A 12 -14.14 -14.41 8.02
C ASN A 12 -13.88 -13.07 7.33
N ASN A 13 -12.80 -12.95 6.55
CA ASN A 13 -12.38 -11.71 5.87
C ASN A 13 -11.96 -10.53 6.76
N MET A 14 -11.71 -10.73 8.06
CA MET A 14 -11.27 -9.68 8.99
C MET A 14 -10.13 -8.79 8.46
N LYS A 15 -9.11 -9.39 7.84
CA LYS A 15 -7.98 -8.63 7.27
C LYS A 15 -8.43 -7.65 6.18
N ARG A 16 -9.38 -8.07 5.33
CA ARG A 16 -9.93 -7.26 4.24
C ARG A 16 -10.79 -6.13 4.79
N ASP A 17 -11.64 -6.44 5.77
CA ASP A 17 -12.54 -5.46 6.36
C ASP A 17 -11.77 -4.36 7.10
N VAL A 18 -10.75 -4.75 7.87
CA VAL A 18 -9.85 -3.80 8.54
C VAL A 18 -9.11 -2.94 7.53
N ALA A 19 -8.63 -3.51 6.42
CA ALA A 19 -7.98 -2.75 5.36
C ALA A 19 -8.94 -1.74 4.70
N GLN A 20 -10.18 -2.15 4.40
CA GLN A 20 -11.20 -1.27 3.83
C GLN A 20 -11.61 -0.15 4.79
N PHE A 21 -11.72 -0.44 6.09
CA PHE A 21 -12.01 0.55 7.11
C PHE A 21 -10.91 1.61 7.18
N VAL A 22 -9.64 1.18 7.28
CA VAL A 22 -8.50 2.10 7.31
C VAL A 22 -8.39 2.90 6.01
N ALA A 23 -8.68 2.28 4.87
CA ALA A 23 -8.68 2.97 3.57
C ALA A 23 -9.75 4.07 3.48
N LYS A 24 -10.86 3.98 4.21
CA LYS A 24 -11.93 5.01 4.24
C LYS A 24 -11.73 6.07 5.33
N CYS A 25 -10.76 5.91 6.21
CA CYS A 25 -10.50 6.82 7.32
C CYS A 25 -9.78 8.09 6.83
N LEU A 26 -10.50 9.22 6.77
CA LEU A 26 -9.96 10.52 6.34
C LEU A 26 -8.74 10.97 7.17
N VAL A 27 -8.81 10.83 8.49
CA VAL A 27 -7.70 11.15 9.40
C VAL A 27 -6.47 10.29 9.08
N CYS A 28 -6.68 9.01 8.79
CA CYS A 28 -5.61 8.08 8.46
C CYS A 28 -4.97 8.43 7.12
N GLN A 29 -5.76 8.81 6.11
CA GLN A 29 -5.26 9.26 4.80
C GLN A 29 -4.44 10.54 4.90
N GLN A 30 -4.87 11.50 5.73
CA GLN A 30 -4.21 12.80 5.87
C GLN A 30 -2.90 12.70 6.66
N ILE A 31 -2.87 11.89 7.72
CA ILE A 31 -1.71 11.76 8.61
C ILE A 31 -0.70 10.76 8.06
N LYS A 32 -1.17 9.68 7.42
CA LYS A 32 -0.32 8.65 6.81
C LYS A 32 -0.35 8.81 5.30
N ALA A 33 0.36 9.84 4.84
CA ALA A 33 0.62 10.01 3.41
C ALA A 33 1.30 8.75 2.84
N GLU A 34 1.06 8.49 1.56
CA GLU A 34 1.55 7.31 0.88
C GLU A 34 3.08 7.32 0.81
N HIS A 35 3.73 6.41 1.54
CA HIS A 35 5.19 6.24 1.50
C HIS A 35 5.68 5.39 0.30
N GLN A 36 4.78 5.04 -0.62
CA GLN A 36 5.18 4.39 -1.86
C GLN A 36 6.08 5.35 -2.62
N ARG A 37 7.33 4.94 -2.89
CA ARG A 37 8.18 5.73 -3.78
C ARG A 37 7.48 5.77 -5.14
N PRO A 38 7.22 6.95 -5.72
CA PRO A 38 6.72 7.01 -7.08
C PRO A 38 7.68 6.22 -7.98
N GLY A 39 7.12 5.41 -8.88
CA GLY A 39 7.91 4.70 -9.87
C GLY A 39 8.72 5.73 -10.64
N GLY A 40 10.05 5.67 -10.51
CA GLY A 40 10.95 6.58 -11.24
C GLY A 40 10.82 6.38 -12.75
N LEU A 41 11.22 7.40 -13.51
CA LEU A 41 11.37 7.27 -14.96
C LEU A 41 12.34 6.13 -15.26
N LEU A 42 11.89 5.15 -16.05
CA LEU A 42 12.76 4.10 -16.58
C LEU A 42 13.80 4.78 -17.48
N GLN A 43 15.08 4.58 -17.18
CA GLN A 43 16.15 5.02 -18.09
C GLN A 43 16.24 4.04 -19.28
N PRO A 44 15.98 4.49 -20.52
CA PRO A 44 16.13 3.62 -21.67
C PRO A 44 17.60 3.26 -21.88
N LEU A 45 17.87 2.00 -22.22
CA LEU A 45 19.21 1.56 -22.63
C LEU A 45 19.57 2.20 -23.98
N PRO A 46 20.84 2.58 -24.20
CA PRO A 46 21.27 3.11 -25.49
C PRO A 46 21.08 2.04 -26.59
N ILE A 47 20.54 2.45 -27.74
CA ILE A 47 20.33 1.57 -28.89
C ILE A 47 21.71 1.19 -29.45
N PRO A 48 22.06 -0.09 -29.54
CA PRO A 48 23.33 -0.50 -30.12
C PRO A 48 23.34 -0.17 -31.62
N LYS A 49 24.36 0.58 -32.06
CA LYS A 49 24.65 0.74 -33.48
C LYS A 49 25.30 -0.54 -33.97
N TRP A 50 24.60 -1.29 -34.81
CA TRP A 50 25.20 -2.40 -35.55
C TRP A 50 26.26 -1.86 -36.52
N LYS A 51 27.36 -2.60 -36.66
CA LYS A 51 28.50 -2.27 -37.55
C LYS A 51 28.42 -3.11 -38.82
#